data_AF-A0A8X6JBH3-F1
#
_entry.id   AF-A0A8X6JBH3-F1
#
_cell.length_a   1.000
_cell.length_b   1.000
_cell.length_c   1.000
_cell.angle_alpha   90.00
_cell.angle_beta   90.00
_cell.angle_gamma   90.00
#
_symmetry.space_group_name_H-M   'P 1'
#
loop_
_entity.id
_entity.type
_entity.pdbx_description
1 polymer ?
#
loop_
_entity_poly.entity_id
_entity_poly.type
_entity_poly.pdbx_seq_one_letter_code
_entity_poly.pdbx_strand_id
1 'polypeptide(L)' 'VTNICGWCASTVLCLTAVYGAHRWNIGDPHGPLLTSIFAALHRTTFAVGVGWVTFACVTGHGGKH' A
#
# COMPACT_ATOMS: atom_id res chain seq x y z
N VAL A 1 -13.46 2.24 14.92
CA VAL A 1 -13.70 1.78 13.53
C VAL A 1 -12.69 2.37 12.56
N THR A 2 -12.55 3.70 12.47
CA THR A 2 -11.59 4.38 11.57
C THR A 2 -10.16 3.86 11.66
N ASN A 3 -9.69 3.54 12.88
CA ASN A 3 -8.33 3.07 13.09
C ASN A 3 -8.07 1.69 12.45
N ILE A 4 -8.96 0.73 12.67
CA ILE A 4 -8.83 -0.64 12.13
C ILE A 4 -8.91 -0.61 10.60
N CYS A 5 -9.85 0.17 10.04
CA CYS A 5 -9.96 0.34 8.59
C CYS A 5 -8.68 0.94 7.99
N GLY A 6 -8.06 1.92 8.66
CA GLY A 6 -6.80 2.52 8.21
C GLY A 6 -5.59 1.57 8.30
N TRP A 7 -5.52 0.74 9.35
CA TRP A 7 -4.50 -0.32 9.48
C TRP A 7 -4.66 -1.41 8.41
N CYS A 8 -5.89 -1.90 8.19
CA CYS A 8 -6.18 -2.84 7.12
C CYS A 8 -5.86 -2.24 5.75
N ALA A 9 -6.31 -1.01 5.48
CA ALA A 9 -6.02 -0.31 4.23
C ALA A 9 -4.51 -0.16 4.01
N SER A 10 -3.76 0.31 5.00
CA SER A 10 -2.30 0.48 4.89
C SER A 10 -1.59 -0.84 4.62
N THR A 11 -2.02 -1.92 5.28
CA THR A 11 -1.45 -3.26 5.09
C THR A 11 -1.71 -3.76 3.67
N VAL A 12 -2.96 -3.63 3.19
CA VAL A 12 -3.33 -4.02 1.83
C VAL A 12 -2.60 -3.18 0.79
N LEU A 13 -2.49 -1.87 0.99
CA LEU A 13 -1.77 -0.95 0.09
C LEU A 13 -0.28 -1.32 0.00
N CYS A 14 0.40 -1.54 1.14
CA CYS A 14 1.79 -1.95 1.17
C CYS A 14 2.02 -3.33 0.55
N LEU A 15 1.16 -4.32 0.84
CA LEU A 15 1.25 -5.66 0.27
C LEU A 15 1.00 -5.63 -1.25
N THR A 16 -0.01 -4.88 -1.71
CA THR A 16 -0.31 -4.75 -3.14
C THR A 16 0.87 -4.14 -3.89
N ALA A 17 1.55 -3.16 -3.27
CA ALA A 17 2.76 -2.58 -3.85
C ALA A 17 3.87 -3.64 -4.01
N VAL A 18 4.21 -4.35 -2.92
CA VAL A 18 5.29 -5.35 -2.94
C VAL A 18 4.96 -6.54 -3.86
N TYR A 19 3.76 -7.12 -3.74
CA TYR A 19 3.38 -8.29 -4.53
C TYR A 19 3.18 -7.95 -6.01
N GLY A 20 2.65 -6.78 -6.35
CA GLY A 20 2.54 -6.40 -7.76
C GLY A 20 3.91 -6.18 -8.41
N ALA A 21 4.88 -5.62 -7.67
CA ALA A 21 6.25 -5.47 -8.14
C ALA A 21 6.96 -6.84 -8.27
N HIS A 22 6.71 -7.74 -7.32
CA HIS A 22 7.20 -9.11 -7.39
C HIS A 22 6.66 -9.84 -8.62
N ARG A 23 5.35 -9.74 -8.91
CA ARG A 23 4.75 -10.36 -10.10
C ARG A 23 5.27 -9.77 -11.41
N TRP A 24 5.52 -8.46 -11.46
CA TRP A 24 6.21 -7.82 -12.57
C TRP A 24 7.60 -8.41 -12.79
N ASN A 25 8.34 -8.62 -11.71
CA ASN A 25 9.71 -9.13 -11.76
C ASN A 25 9.82 -10.58 -12.25
N ILE A 26 8.79 -11.41 -12.06
CA ILE A 26 8.77 -12.80 -12.57
C ILE A 26 8.36 -12.85 -14.06
N GLY A 27 8.03 -11.70 -14.66
CA GLY A 27 7.69 -11.61 -16.08
C GLY A 27 6.27 -12.08 -16.42
N ASP A 28 5.33 -12.04 -15.47
CA ASP A 28 3.92 -12.41 -15.68
C ASP A 28 3.19 -11.29 -16.47
N PRO A 29 2.95 -11.43 -17.78
CA PRO A 29 2.49 -10.33 -18.61
C PRO A 29 0.99 -10.13 -18.37
N HIS A 30 0.65 -9.18 -17.51
CA HIS A 30 -0.71 -8.66 -17.43
C HIS A 30 -0.95 -7.73 -18.64
N GLY A 31 -2.23 -7.50 -18.98
CA GLY A 31 -2.56 -6.61 -20.09
C GLY A 31 -1.95 -5.19 -19.92
N PRO A 32 -1.57 -4.51 -21.02
CA PRO A 32 -0.81 -3.25 -21.02
C PRO A 32 -1.45 -2.11 -20.20
N LEU A 33 -2.77 -2.18 -20.01
CA LEU A 33 -3.53 -1.27 -19.16
C LEU A 33 -3.23 -1.48 -17.66
N LEU A 34 -3.29 -2.73 -17.18
CA LEU A 34 -3.02 -3.04 -15.76
C LEU A 34 -1.58 -2.70 -15.39
N THR A 35 -0.66 -2.95 -16.31
CA THR A 35 0.76 -2.67 -16.12
C THR A 35 1.06 -1.18 -15.97
N SER A 36 0.43 -0.31 -16.77
CA SER A 36 0.66 1.13 -16.68
C SER A 36 0.02 1.74 -15.43
N ILE A 37 -1.18 1.28 -15.08
CA ILE A 37 -1.88 1.65 -13.84
C ILE A 37 -1.02 1.25 -12.64
N PHE A 38 -0.52 0.02 -12.61
CA PHE A 38 0.33 -0.45 -11.51
C PHE A 38 1.64 0.35 -11.41
N ALA A 39 2.31 0.62 -12.54
CA ALA A 39 3.55 1.41 -12.54
C ALA A 39 3.36 2.83 -11.98
N ALA A 40 2.21 3.47 -12.25
CA ALA A 40 1.90 4.80 -11.75
C ALA A 40 1.45 4.79 -10.28
N LEU A 41 0.62 3.82 -9.89
CA LEU A 41 -0.01 3.78 -8.57
C LEU A 41 0.82 3.09 -7.50
N HIS A 42 1.71 2.18 -7.85
CA HIS A 42 2.53 1.42 -6.90
C HIS A 42 3.22 2.32 -5.86
N ARG A 43 3.93 3.37 -6.30
CA ARG A 43 4.65 4.29 -5.40
C ARG A 43 3.71 5.16 -4.57
N THR A 44 2.59 5.61 -5.15
CA THR A 44 1.63 6.48 -4.44
C THR A 44 0.88 5.68 -3.39
N THR A 45 0.42 4.48 -3.73
CA THR A 45 -0.19 3.51 -2.82
C THR A 45 0.73 3.17 -1.64
N PHE A 46 2.01 2.92 -1.90
CA PHE A 46 2.99 2.69 -0.83
C PHE A 46 3.19 3.93 0.05
N ALA A 47 3.36 5.12 -0.54
CA ALA A 47 3.54 6.36 0.20
C ALA A 47 2.32 6.72 1.08
N VAL A 48 1.10 6.49 0.58
CA VAL A 48 -0.14 6.69 1.34
C VAL A 48 -0.24 5.70 2.51
N GLY A 49 0.10 4.43 2.29
CA GLY A 49 0.13 3.42 3.36
C GLY A 49 1.13 3.77 4.48
N VAL A 50 2.37 4.14 4.13
CA VAL A 50 3.38 4.57 5.11
C VAL A 50 3.01 5.90 5.77
N GLY A 51 2.37 6.80 5.02
CA GLY A 51 1.87 8.07 5.54
C GLY A 51 0.80 7.88 6.61
N TRP A 52 -0.15 6.96 6.41
CA TRP A 52 -1.13 6.60 7.43
C TRP A 52 -0.47 6.00 8.67
N VAL A 53 0.52 5.12 8.52
CA VAL A 53 1.25 4.56 9.67
C VAL A 53 1.95 5.67 10.45
N THR A 54 2.63 6.60 9.77
CA THR A 54 3.27 7.76 10.40
C THR A 54 2.28 8.64 11.14
N PHE A 55 1.14 8.95 10.50
CA PHE A 55 0.06 9.70 11.13
C PHE A 55 -0.49 8.98 12.36
N ALA A 56 -0.72 7.67 12.27
CA ALA A 56 -1.21 6.88 13.40
C ALA A 56 -0.21 6.85 14.57
N CYS A 57 1.10 6.80 14.30
CA CYS A 57 2.15 6.91 15.31
C CYS A 57 2.16 8.27 16.01
N VAL A 58 2.06 9.37 15.24
CA VAL A 58 2.08 10.74 15.80
C VAL A 58 0.80 11.05 16.60
N THR A 59 -0.35 10.54 16.14
CA THR A 59 -1.66 10.86 16.72
C THR A 59 -2.05 9.93 17.88
N GLY A 60 -1.13 9.09 18.38
CA GLY A 60 -1.40 8.15 19.48
C GLY A 60 -2.33 6.99 19.14
N HIS A 61 -2.70 6.85 17.86
CA HIS A 61 -3.55 5.77 17.34
C HIS A 61 -2.77 4.48 17.04
N GLY A 62 -1.45 4.48 17.30
CA GLY A 62 -0.52 3.36 17.13
C GLY A 62 -0.75 2.13 18.01
N GLY A 63 -1.71 2.20 18.93
CA GLY A 63 -1.88 1.23 20.00
C GLY A 63 -1.21 1.73 21.28
N LYS A 64 -1.97 2.52 22.04
CA LYS A 64 -1.83 2.85 23.47
C LYS A 64 -0.46 2.62 24.14
N HIS A 65 0.19 3.73 24.48
CA HIS A 65 0.38 4.12 25.88
C HIS A 65 -0.37 5.42 26.12
#